data_AF-A0A7C1ZDR3-F1
#
_entry.id   AF-A0A7C1ZDR3-F1
#
_cell.length_a   1.000
_cell.length_b   1.000
_cell.length_c   1.000
_cell.angle_alpha   90.00
_cell.angle_beta   90.00
_cell.angle_gamma   90.00
#
_symmetry.space_group_name_H-M   'P 1'
#
loop_
_entity.id
_entity.type
_entity.pdbx_description
1 polymer ?
#
loop_
_entity_poly.entity_id
_entity_poly.type
_entity_poly.pdbx_seq_one_letter_code
_entity_poly.pdbx_strand_id
1 'polypeptide(L)' 'MGLDRVDNKKGYELENCVPCCKICNSMKMTMDKDEFLKHIKRIADFKFMQGVVTPDDLE' A
#
# COMPACT_ATOMS: atom_id res chain seq x y z
N MET A 1 -1.78 -9.71 13.32
CA MET A 1 -0.89 -9.61 12.14
C MET A 1 -1.22 -10.73 11.17
N GLY A 2 -0.98 -10.56 9.87
CA GLY A 2 -1.20 -11.58 8.83
C GLY A 2 -0.02 -11.66 7.86
N LEU A 3 -0.16 -12.46 6.81
CA LEU A 3 0.82 -12.69 5.76
C LEU A 3 0.24 -12.26 4.41
N ASP A 4 1.04 -11.62 3.57
CA ASP A 4 0.69 -11.24 2.19
C ASP A 4 1.77 -11.73 1.22
N ARG A 5 1.37 -11.98 -0.03
CA ARG A 5 2.26 -12.34 -1.14
C ARG A 5 2.60 -11.09 -1.93
N VAL A 6 3.89 -10.80 -2.09
CA VAL A 6 4.36 -9.67 -2.90
C VAL A 6 3.91 -9.85 -4.35
N ASP A 7 4.12 -11.04 -4.92
CA ASP A 7 3.60 -11.47 -6.21
C ASP A 7 2.47 -12.50 -6.02
N ASN A 8 1.25 -12.09 -6.39
CA ASN A 8 0.06 -12.93 -6.31
C ASN A 8 0.07 -14.13 -7.27
N LYS A 9 0.96 -14.12 -8.29
CA LYS A 9 1.14 -15.21 -9.25
C LYS A 9 2.00 -16.34 -8.68
N LYS A 10 2.74 -16.08 -7.60
CA LYS A 10 3.59 -17.06 -6.91
C LYS A 10 2.91 -17.62 -5.65
N GLY A 11 3.41 -18.74 -5.16
CA GLY A 11 2.95 -19.38 -3.93
C GLY A 11 3.42 -18.66 -2.67
N TYR A 12 3.23 -19.32 -1.52
CA TYR A 12 3.78 -18.87 -0.25
C TYR A 12 5.24 -19.36 -0.10
N GLU A 13 6.14 -18.60 -0.70
CA GLU A 13 7.59 -18.77 -0.60
C GLU A 13 8.16 -17.75 0.37
N LEU A 14 9.25 -18.07 1.08
CA LEU A 14 9.83 -17.20 2.10
C LEU A 14 10.19 -15.82 1.52
N GLU A 15 10.65 -15.79 0.27
CA GLU A 15 11.06 -14.62 -0.47
C GLU A 15 9.87 -13.84 -1.07
N ASN A 16 8.71 -14.49 -1.21
CA ASN A 16 7.49 -13.89 -1.75
C ASN A 16 6.52 -13.42 -0.66
N CYS A 17 6.76 -13.76 0.61
CA CYS A 17 5.84 -13.47 1.70
C CYS A 17 6.34 -12.35 2.60
N VAL A 18 5.45 -11.44 2.98
CA VAL A 18 5.75 -10.36 3.91
C VAL A 18 4.70 -10.28 5.03
N PRO A 19 5.09 -9.84 6.24
CA PRO A 19 4.12 -9.48 7.26
C PRO A 19 3.22 -8.34 6.75
N CYS A 20 1.91 -8.51 6.85
CA CYS A 20 0.93 -7.53 6.40
C CYS A 20 -0.31 -7.55 7.29
N CYS A 21 -0.94 -6.39 7.51
CA CYS A 21 -2.20 -6.34 8.23
C CYS A 21 -3.36 -6.78 7.32
N LYS A 22 -4.47 -7.25 7.91
CA LYS A 22 -5.64 -7.71 7.14
C LYS A 22 -6.19 -6.63 6.21
N ILE A 23 -6.23 -5.38 6.68
CA ILE A 23 -6.78 -4.25 5.93
C ILE A 23 -5.93 -3.99 4.67
N CYS A 24 -4.61 -3.91 4.81
CA CYS A 24 -3.71 -3.68 3.68
C CYS A 24 -3.75 -4.83 2.68
N ASN A 25 -3.72 -6.09 3.14
CA ASN A 25 -3.81 -7.25 2.25
C ASN A 25 -5.15 -7.27 1.49
N SER A 26 -6.26 -7.01 2.19
CA SER A 26 -7.58 -6.88 1.56
C SER A 26 -7.69 -5.70 0.62
N MET A 27 -6.94 -4.61 0.82
CA MET A 27 -6.92 -3.47 -0.08
C MET A 27 -6.06 -3.71 -1.31
N LYS A 28 -4.92 -4.40 -1.13
CA LYS A 28 -4.03 -4.81 -2.21
C LYS A 28 -4.74 -5.72 -3.21
N MET A 29 -5.53 -6.68 -2.73
CA MET A 29 -6.22 -7.65 -3.59
C MET A 29 -5.23 -8.30 -4.57
N THR A 30 -5.45 -8.11 -5.88
CA THR A 30 -4.63 -8.63 -6.96
C THR A 30 -3.56 -7.66 -7.44
N MET A 31 -3.54 -6.41 -6.97
CA MET A 31 -2.53 -5.42 -7.34
C MET A 31 -1.14 -5.94 -7.03
N ASP A 32 -0.19 -5.62 -7.91
CA ASP A 32 1.21 -5.75 -7.56
C ASP A 32 1.62 -4.68 -6.54
N LYS A 33 2.85 -4.80 -6.03
CA LYS A 33 3.38 -3.91 -5.01
C LYS A 33 3.36 -2.44 -5.47
N ASP A 34 3.75 -2.15 -6.70
CA ASP A 34 3.90 -0.78 -7.19
C ASP A 34 2.53 -0.15 -7.47
N GLU A 35 1.61 -0.92 -8.03
CA GLU A 35 0.20 -0.54 -8.19
C GLU A 35 -0.43 -0.19 -6.85
N PHE A 36 -0.24 -1.04 -5.84
CA PHE A 36 -0.78 -0.81 -4.51
C PHE A 36 -0.20 0.43 -3.84
N LEU A 37 1.13 0.63 -3.93
CA LEU A 37 1.76 1.83 -3.38
C LEU A 37 1.28 3.12 -4.08
N LYS A 38 1.11 3.09 -5.41
CA LYS A 38 0.51 4.21 -6.16
C LYS A 38 -0.92 4.48 -5.72
N HIS A 39 -1.71 3.44 -5.45
CA HIS A 39 -3.08 3.58 -4.95
C HIS A 39 -3.12 4.25 -3.57
N ILE A 40 -2.26 3.79 -2.64
CA ILE A 40 -2.12 4.43 -1.31
C ILE A 40 -1.71 5.89 -1.44
N LYS A 41 -0.72 6.19 -2.30
CA LYS A 41 -0.30 7.57 -2.55
C LYS A 41 -1.46 8.43 -3.04
N ARG A 42 -2.27 7.96 -3.99
CA ARG A 42 -3.44 8.69 -4.49
C ARG A 42 -4.47 8.96 -3.39
N ILE A 43 -4.73 7.99 -2.50
CA ILE A 43 -5.62 8.19 -1.35
C ILE A 43 -5.05 9.25 -0.41
N ALA A 44 -3.77 9.13 -0.06
CA ALA A 44 -3.07 10.07 0.80
C ALA A 44 -3.11 11.48 0.19
N ASP A 45 -2.66 11.65 -1.04
CA ASP A 45 -2.66 12.91 -1.78
C ASP A 45 -4.07 13.52 -1.82
N PHE A 46 -5.11 12.74 -2.09
CA PHE A 46 -6.49 13.25 -2.09
C PHE A 46 -6.92 13.74 -0.70
N LYS A 47 -6.53 13.04 0.38
CA LYS A 47 -6.83 13.45 1.75
C LYS A 47 -6.05 14.70 2.16
N PHE A 48 -4.81 14.85 1.69
CA PHE A 48 -3.97 16.04 1.93
C PHE A 48 -4.35 17.23 1.04
N MET A 49 -4.89 17.02 -0.16
CA MET A 49 -5.40 18.09 -1.01
C MET A 49 -6.74 18.68 -0.53
N GLN A 50 -7.47 17.98 0.35
CA GLN A 50 -8.68 18.51 0.99
C GLN A 50 -8.41 19.34 2.26
N GLY A 51 -7.14 19.51 2.63
CA GLY A 51 -6.70 20.48 3.64
C GLY A 51 -5.29 20.92 3.30
N VAL A 52 -5.15 22.06 2.63
CA VAL A 52 -3.89 22.68 2.20
C VAL A 52 -2.87 22.64 3.33
N VAL A 53 -1.93 21.68 3.26
CA VAL A 53 -0.60 21.73 3.86
C VAL A 53 0.30 20.87 2.96
N THR A 54 1.07 21.51 2.07
CA THR A 54 2.22 20.83 1.43
C THR A 54 3.37 20.75 2.45
N PRO A 55 4.38 19.89 2.24
CA PRO A 55 5.56 19.86 3.10
C PRO A 55 6.29 21.22 3.23
N ASP A 56 6.01 22.16 2.32
CA ASP A 56 6.53 23.53 2.34
C ASP A 56 5.78 24.48 3.29
N ASP A 57 4.64 24.07 3.86
CA ASP A 57 3.84 24.86 4.81
C ASP A 57 4.29 24.65 6.28
N LEU A 58 5.46 24.03 6.49
CA LEU A 58 6.12 23.80 7.79
C LEU A 58 7.50 24.49 7.90
N GLU A 59 7.62 25.70 7.33
CA GLU A 59 8.67 26.67 7.67
C GLU A 59 8.07 28.02 8.13
#